data_AF-A0A661Z0W5-F1
#
_entry.id   AF-A0A661Z0W5-F1
#
_cell.length_a   1.000
_cell.length_b   1.000
_cell.length_c   1.000
_cell.angle_alpha   90.00
_cell.angle_beta   90.00
_cell.angle_gamma   90.00
#
_symmetry.space_group_name_H-M   'P 1'
#
loop_
_entity.id
_entity.type
_entity.pdbx_description
1 polymer ?
#
loop_
_entity_poly.entity_id
_entity_poly.type
_entity_poly.pdbx_seq_one_letter_code
_entity_poly.pdbx_strand_id
1 'polypeptide(L)' 'MRKAKILYKDIFAGILTETNDGEYVFEYEEDYIRNYPKQFISFSMSVTNQKYTENKLFPFDEG' A
#
# COMPACT_ATOMS: atom_id res chain seq x y z
N MET A 1 -6.44 -5.81 15.12
CA MET A 1 -5.97 -4.93 14.04
C MET A 1 -4.46 -4.89 14.09
N ARG A 2 -3.79 -5.25 12.99
CA ARG A 2 -2.33 -5.22 12.87
C ARG A 2 -1.96 -4.22 11.79
N LYS A 3 -0.81 -3.57 11.94
CA LYS A 3 -0.31 -2.60 10.95
C LYS A 3 1.14 -2.93 10.61
N ALA A 4 1.47 -2.83 9.33
CA ALA A 4 2.82 -2.98 8.81
C ALA A 4 3.19 -1.74 7.99
N LYS A 5 4.45 -1.33 8.08
CA LYS A 5 5.01 -0.31 7.20
C LYS A 5 5.49 -1.00 5.93
N ILE A 6 5.09 -0.46 4.80
CA ILE A 6 5.57 -0.91 3.49
C ILE A 6 6.69 0.03 3.05
N LEU A 7 7.85 -0.56 2.76
CA LEU A 7 9.01 0.15 2.23
C LEU A 7 9.21 -0.28 0.76
N TYR A 8 9.45 0.69 -0.12
CA TYR A 8 9.91 0.43 -1.47
C TYR A 8 11.30 1.02 -1.64
N LYS A 9 12.32 0.16 -1.82
CA LYS A 9 13.74 0.58 -1.87
C LYS A 9 14.12 1.50 -0.71
N ASP A 10 13.77 1.08 0.51
CA ASP A 10 14.00 1.80 1.77
C ASP A 10 13.19 3.10 1.95
N ILE A 11 12.37 3.48 0.97
CA ILE A 11 11.47 4.63 1.06
C ILE A 11 10.15 4.18 1.69
N PHE A 12 9.68 4.92 2.69
CA PHE A 12 8.38 4.66 3.29
C PHE A 12 7.25 4.95 2.28
N ALA A 13 6.63 3.89 1.78
CA ALA A 13 5.63 3.97 0.73
C ALA A 13 4.21 4.10 1.29
N GLY A 14 3.93 3.44 2.41
CA GLY A 14 2.59 3.42 2.97
C GLY A 14 2.42 2.45 4.14
N ILE A 15 1.17 2.32 4.58
CA ILE A 15 0.78 1.47 5.69
C ILE A 15 -0.20 0.41 5.18
N LEU A 16 0.10 -0.85 5.49
CA LEU A 16 -0.84 -1.96 5.35
C LEU A 16 -1.49 -2.23 6.71
N THR A 17 -2.81 -2.27 6.75
CA THR A 17 -3.61 -2.56 7.94
C THR A 17 -4.43 -3.82 7.72
N GLU A 18 -4.26 -4.81 8.59
CA GLU A 18 -5.14 -5.98 8.69
C GLU A 18 -6.25 -5.66 9.70
N THR A 19 -7.51 -5.59 9.23
CA THR A 19 -8.68 -5.32 10.05
C THR A 19 -9.06 -6.56 10.89
N ASN A 20 -9.92 -6.40 11.88
CA ASN A 20 -10.39 -7.55 12.67
C ASN A 20 -11.30 -8.47 11.86
N ASP A 21 -11.87 -7.97 10.77
CA ASP A 21 -12.79 -8.68 9.89
C ASP A 21 -12.05 -9.48 8.80
N GLY A 22 -10.71 -9.46 8.80
CA GLY A 22 -9.87 -10.19 7.85
C GLY A 22 -9.59 -9.44 6.55
N GLU A 23 -9.98 -8.18 6.44
CA GLU A 23 -9.68 -7.32 5.30
C GLU A 23 -8.28 -6.70 5.42
N TYR A 24 -7.65 -6.49 4.26
CA TYR A 24 -6.38 -5.80 4.13
C TYR A 24 -6.61 -4.43 3.50
N VAL A 25 -6.26 -3.39 4.23
CA VAL A 25 -6.36 -2.00 3.78
C VAL A 25 -4.97 -1.43 3.60
N PHE A 26 -4.62 -1.02 2.39
CA PHE A 26 -3.37 -0.33 2.10
C PHE A 26 -3.60 1.15 1.78
N GLU A 27 -2.77 2.00 2.35
CA GLU A 27 -2.79 3.44 2.14
C GLU A 27 -1.38 3.94 1.85
N TYR A 28 -1.19 4.64 0.73
CA TYR A 28 0.06 5.34 0.44
C TYR A 28 0.24 6.52 1.41
N GLU A 29 1.50 6.77 1.77
CA GLU A 29 1.86 7.92 2.60
C GLU A 29 1.88 9.21 1.74
N GLU A 30 1.52 10.35 2.33
CA GLU A 30 1.36 11.62 1.59
C GLU A 30 2.65 12.11 0.95
N ASP A 31 3.78 12.07 1.65
CA ASP A 31 5.08 12.43 1.09
C ASP A 31 5.46 11.46 -0.02
N TYR A 32 5.13 10.17 0.08
CA TYR A 32 5.34 9.22 -1.00
C TYR A 32 4.54 9.57 -2.26
N ILE A 33 3.26 9.93 -2.11
CA ILE A 33 2.40 10.36 -3.22
C ILE A 33 2.96 11.60 -3.91
N ARG A 34 3.43 12.58 -3.13
CA ARG A 34 3.95 13.85 -3.66
C ARG A 34 5.30 13.68 -4.35
N ASN A 35 6.21 12.91 -3.77
CA ASN A 35 7.58 12.78 -4.25
C ASN A 35 7.74 11.66 -5.30
N TYR A 36 6.91 10.62 -5.25
CA TYR A 36 7.05 9.42 -6.09
C TYR A 36 5.73 8.97 -6.77
N PRO A 37 4.98 9.88 -7.44
CA PRO A 37 3.65 9.56 -8.00
C PRO A 37 3.64 8.49 -9.11
N LYS A 38 4.81 8.15 -9.67
CA LYS A 38 4.96 7.13 -10.71
C LYS A 38 5.56 5.81 -10.19
N GLN A 39 5.86 5.73 -8.90
CA GLN A 39 6.55 4.59 -8.30
C GLN A 39 5.55 3.68 -7.57
N PHE A 40 4.61 3.13 -8.34
CA PHE A 40 3.62 2.20 -7.80
C PHE A 40 4.30 0.91 -7.34
N ILE A 41 3.81 0.35 -6.23
CA ILE A 41 4.36 -0.89 -5.65
C ILE A 41 3.72 -2.15 -6.23
N SER A 42 2.58 -2.01 -6.93
CA SER A 42 1.90 -3.08 -7.70
C SER A 42 1.15 -2.45 -8.87
N PHE A 43 1.05 -3.16 -10.00
CA PHE A 43 0.40 -2.65 -11.23
C PHE A 43 -1.08 -2.33 -11.03
N SER A 44 -1.74 -3.05 -10.11
CA SER A 44 -3.13 -2.82 -9.74
C SER A 44 -3.32 -1.69 -8.71
N MET A 45 -2.23 -1.14 -8.16
CA MET A 45 -2.25 -0.16 -7.06
C MET A 45 -1.43 1.09 -7.41
N SER A 46 -1.99 1.96 -8.26
CA SER A 46 -1.36 3.24 -8.60
C SER A 46 -1.11 4.13 -7.37
N VAL A 47 -0.11 5.01 -7.42
CA VAL A 47 0.19 5.91 -6.29
C VAL A 47 -0.87 7.00 -6.21
N THR A 48 -1.80 6.87 -5.27
CA THR A 48 -2.91 7.81 -5.07
C THR A 48 -3.21 7.97 -3.57
N ASN A 49 -4.01 8.98 -3.23
CA ASN A 49 -4.52 9.16 -1.86
C ASN A 49 -5.73 8.25 -1.54
N GLN A 50 -6.10 7.35 -2.44
CA GLN A 50 -7.19 6.42 -2.21
C GLN A 50 -6.69 5.20 -1.45
N LYS A 51 -7.56 4.67 -0.60
CA LYS A 51 -7.30 3.42 0.11
C LYS A 51 -7.60 2.25 -0.82
N TYR A 52 -6.75 1.24 -0.79
CA TYR A 52 -7.00 -0.03 -1.43
C TYR A 52 -7.47 -1.02 -0.37
N THR A 53 -8.59 -1.70 -0.61
CA THR A 53 -9.15 -2.69 0.32
C THR A 53 -9.36 -4.00 -0.40
N GLU A 54 -8.85 -5.09 0.16
CA GLU A 54 -9.00 -6.44 -0.37
C GLU A 54 -9.31 -7.43 0.74
N ASN A 55 -10.08 -8.48 0.42
CA ASN A 55 -10.41 -9.57 1.36
C ASN A 55 -9.27 -10.58 1.53
N LYS A 56 -8.13 -10.33 0.89
CA LYS A 56 -6.91 -11.14 0.92
C LYS A 56 -5.71 -10.22 0.84
N LEU A 57 -4.54 -10.73 1.22
CA LEU A 57 -3.29 -9.99 1.07
C LEU A 57 -3.06 -9.66 -0.42
N PHE A 58 -2.70 -8.41 -0.71
CA PHE A 58 -2.45 -7.95 -2.08
C PHE A 58 -1.32 -8.76 -2.73
N PRO A 59 -1.46 -9.16 -4.01
CA PRO A 59 -0.34 -9.71 -4.76
C PRO A 59 0.63 -8.58 -5.10
N PHE A 60 1.74 -8.51 -4.36
CA PHE A 60 2.81 -7.54 -4.62
C PHE A 60 3.83 -8.04 -5.67
N ASP A 61 3.69 -9.30 -6.11
CA ASP A 61 4.61 -10.00 -7.03
C ASP A 61 4.09 -10.09 -8.48
N GLU A 62 3.36 -9.08 -8.96
CA GLU A 62 2.82 -9.06 -10.35
C GLU A 62 3.86 -8.62 -11.40
N GLY A 63 5.14 -8.98 -11.22
CA GLY A 63 6.29 -8.55 -12.05
C GLY A 63 6.75 -9.58 -13.07
#